data_AF-A0A924UFR9-F1
#
_entry.id   AF-A0A924UFR9-F1
#
_cell.length_a   1.000
_cell.length_b   1.000
_cell.length_c   1.000
_cell.angle_alpha   90.00
_cell.angle_beta   90.00
_cell.angle_gamma   90.00
#
_symmetry.space_group_name_H-M   'P 1'
#
loop_
_entity.id
_entity.type
_entity.pdbx_description
1 polymer ?
#
loop_
_entity_poly.entity_id
_entity_poly.type
_entity_poly.pdbx_seq_one_letter_code
_entity_poly.pdbx_strand_id
1 'polypeptide(L)'
;VIHAKDLLREVARLERTGAGIATLDLVKTAMKPYFIPVTTTLDEQMRQFLKRRTHFALVVDEYGSLQVLITLEDILEEIVGEINDEFDVVDVTHALKQADDGSFLVEGTMTIRDLNRATDWALPDDEANTVAGLVIHEAQMIPAVGQSFSFHGFRFEVIARRENQLTRLKVRRL
;
A
#
# COMPACT_ATOMS: atom_id res chain seq x y z
N VAL A 1 23.05 -11.53 0.65
CA VAL A 1 21.66 -11.61 0.12
C VAL A 1 21.68 -12.46 -1.13
N ILE A 2 20.75 -13.40 -1.29
CA ILE A 2 20.66 -14.25 -2.48
C ILE A 2 19.40 -13.84 -3.25
N HIS A 3 19.55 -13.46 -4.51
CA HIS A 3 18.40 -13.27 -5.38
C HIS A 3 17.96 -14.61 -5.96
N ALA A 4 16.67 -14.91 -5.88
CA ALA A 4 16.10 -16.14 -6.43
C ALA A 4 16.47 -16.33 -7.91
N LYS A 5 16.47 -15.27 -8.72
CA LYS A 5 16.85 -15.33 -10.14
C LYS A 5 18.29 -15.83 -10.36
N ASP A 6 19.22 -15.41 -9.50
CA ASP A 6 20.63 -15.75 -9.66
C ASP A 6 20.92 -17.15 -9.09
N LEU A 7 20.21 -17.52 -8.01
CA LEU A 7 20.17 -18.90 -7.51
C LEU A 7 19.66 -19.87 -8.57
N LEU A 8 18.51 -19.57 -9.18
CA LEU A 8 17.92 -20.41 -10.22
C LEU A 8 18.81 -20.51 -11.46
N ARG A 9 19.49 -19.41 -11.85
CA ARG A 9 20.48 -19.45 -12.94
C ARG A 9 21.63 -20.40 -12.64
N GLU A 10 22.16 -20.37 -11.42
CA GLU A 10 23.27 -21.26 -11.05
C GLU A 10 22.82 -22.71 -10.94
N VAL A 11 21.64 -22.98 -10.36
CA VAL A 11 21.04 -24.33 -10.36
C VAL A 11 20.86 -24.84 -11.79
N ALA A 12 20.29 -24.03 -12.69
CA ALA A 12 20.09 -24.41 -14.09
C ALA A 12 21.41 -24.64 -14.85
N ARG A 13 22.50 -23.98 -14.44
CA ARG A 13 23.84 -24.22 -14.97
C ARG A 13 24.40 -25.56 -14.49
N LEU A 14 24.28 -25.86 -13.20
CA LEU A 14 24.81 -27.09 -12.59
C LEU A 14 24.13 -28.34 -13.15
N GLU A 15 22.82 -28.28 -13.36
CA GLU A 15 22.04 -29.35 -14.00
C GLU A 15 22.54 -29.60 -15.43
N ARG A 16 22.77 -28.54 -16.22
CA ARG A 16 23.30 -28.66 -17.60
C ARG A 16 24.71 -29.25 -17.66
N THR A 17 25.55 -28.98 -16.68
CA THR A 17 26.91 -29.52 -16.62
C THR A 17 27.00 -30.91 -15.99
N GLY A 18 25.87 -31.47 -15.51
CA GLY A 18 25.84 -32.77 -14.82
C GLY A 18 26.55 -32.77 -13.46
N ALA A 19 26.88 -31.59 -12.91
CA ALA A 19 27.53 -31.46 -11.61
C ALA A 19 26.56 -31.73 -10.45
N GLY A 20 25.25 -31.51 -10.71
CA GLY A 20 24.17 -31.71 -9.76
C GLY A 20 24.08 -30.60 -8.71
N ILE A 21 22.90 -30.44 -8.13
CA ILE A 21 22.64 -29.37 -7.14
C ILE A 21 23.49 -29.50 -5.86
N ALA A 22 24.02 -30.69 -5.56
CA ALA A 22 24.86 -30.93 -4.38
C ALA A 22 26.17 -30.12 -4.40
N THR A 23 26.63 -29.66 -5.57
CA THR A 23 27.83 -28.82 -5.68
C THR A 23 27.53 -27.32 -5.61
N LEU A 24 26.28 -26.93 -5.34
CA LEU A 24 25.87 -25.54 -5.29
C LEU A 24 26.56 -24.80 -4.12
N ASP A 25 27.28 -23.75 -4.46
CA ASP A 25 27.92 -22.86 -3.51
C ASP A 25 27.08 -21.59 -3.34
N LEU A 26 26.26 -21.57 -2.29
CA LEU A 26 25.36 -20.46 -1.99
C LEU A 26 26.11 -19.14 -1.74
N VAL A 27 27.33 -19.20 -1.22
CA VAL A 27 28.12 -18.02 -0.89
C VAL A 27 28.58 -17.33 -2.17
N LYS A 28 28.92 -18.09 -3.22
CA LYS A 28 29.25 -17.52 -4.54
C LYS A 28 28.08 -16.82 -5.22
N THR A 29 26.86 -17.25 -4.94
CA THR A 29 25.65 -16.62 -5.48
C THR A 29 25.16 -15.46 -4.60
N ALA A 30 25.72 -15.28 -3.41
CA ALA A 30 25.34 -14.21 -2.51
C ALA A 30 25.93 -12.86 -2.94
N MET A 31 25.10 -11.83 -2.93
CA MET A 31 25.50 -10.44 -3.09
C MET A 31 25.71 -9.76 -1.73
N LYS A 32 26.54 -8.71 -1.73
CA LYS A 32 26.73 -7.84 -0.57
C LYS A 32 25.41 -7.14 -0.21
N PRO A 33 24.95 -7.23 1.06
CA PRO A 33 23.79 -6.48 1.51
C PRO A 33 24.03 -4.97 1.44
N TYR A 34 22.97 -4.21 1.18
CA TYR A 34 22.95 -2.76 1.26
C TYR A 34 22.37 -2.34 2.61
N PHE A 35 23.17 -1.65 3.42
CA PHE A 35 22.75 -1.16 4.73
C PHE A 35 22.55 0.35 4.72
N ILE A 36 21.58 0.80 5.52
CA ILE A 36 21.31 2.23 5.73
C ILE A 36 21.08 2.54 7.23
N PRO A 37 21.43 3.75 7.69
CA PRO A 37 21.05 4.22 9.02
C PRO A 37 19.53 4.36 9.18
N VAL A 38 19.02 4.14 10.40
CA VAL A 38 17.61 4.42 10.75
C VAL A 38 17.21 5.89 10.55
N THR A 39 18.17 6.80 10.51
CA THR A 39 17.95 8.23 10.31
C THR A 39 17.78 8.64 8.84
N THR A 40 17.92 7.71 7.89
CA THR A 40 17.75 8.02 6.45
C THR A 40 16.29 8.27 6.13
N THR A 41 16.00 9.39 5.45
CA THR A 41 14.64 9.74 5.05
C THR A 41 14.16 8.92 3.86
N LEU A 42 12.83 8.77 3.72
CA LEU A 42 12.23 8.02 2.61
C LEU A 42 12.59 8.61 1.24
N ASP A 43 12.64 9.93 1.10
CA ASP A 43 12.98 10.60 -0.16
C ASP A 43 14.45 10.40 -0.55
N GLU A 44 15.36 10.44 0.43
CA GLU A 44 16.77 10.14 0.21
C GLU A 44 16.92 8.67 -0.21
N GLN A 45 16.25 7.77 0.51
CA GLN A 45 16.36 6.34 0.25
C GLN A 45 15.78 5.95 -1.12
N MET A 46 14.67 6.55 -1.55
CA MET A 46 14.13 6.38 -2.90
C MET A 46 15.17 6.73 -3.98
N ARG A 47 15.87 7.87 -3.81
CA ARG A 47 16.94 8.27 -4.75
C ARG A 47 18.10 7.28 -4.72
N GLN A 48 18.44 6.72 -3.55
CA GLN A 48 19.49 5.71 -3.44
C GLN A 48 19.10 4.40 -4.14
N PHE A 49 17.85 3.96 -4.03
CA PHE A 49 17.34 2.79 -4.76
C PHE A 49 17.45 2.97 -6.27
N LEU A 50 17.02 4.13 -6.80
CA LEU A 50 17.16 4.46 -8.22
C LEU A 50 18.62 4.48 -8.69
N LYS A 51 19.50 5.14 -7.91
CA LYS A 51 20.93 5.27 -8.23
C LYS A 51 21.64 3.92 -8.22
N ARG A 52 21.34 3.07 -7.23
CA ARG A 52 22.01 1.77 -7.02
C ARG A 52 21.40 0.64 -7.85
N ARG A 53 20.21 0.85 -8.43
CA ARG A 53 19.42 -0.19 -9.11
C ARG A 53 19.19 -1.40 -8.20
N THR A 54 18.83 -1.13 -6.94
CA THR A 54 18.48 -2.14 -5.94
C THR A 54 17.11 -1.82 -5.36
N HIS A 55 16.36 -2.86 -4.97
CA HIS A 55 14.96 -2.76 -4.56
C HIS A 55 14.74 -2.98 -3.06
N PHE A 56 15.80 -3.25 -2.29
CA PHE A 56 15.68 -3.39 -0.84
C PHE A 56 16.97 -2.98 -0.12
N ALA A 57 16.85 -2.65 1.15
CA ALA A 57 17.93 -2.31 2.05
C ALA A 57 17.66 -2.82 3.47
N LEU A 58 18.74 -3.01 4.23
CA LEU A 58 18.72 -3.41 5.64
C LEU A 58 19.00 -2.19 6.51
N VAL A 59 18.05 -1.81 7.35
CA VAL A 59 18.17 -0.67 8.26
C VAL A 59 18.92 -1.09 9.51
N VAL A 60 19.90 -0.29 9.92
CA VAL A 60 20.69 -0.51 11.12
C VAL A 60 20.65 0.70 12.06
N ASP A 61 20.84 0.43 13.35
CA ASP A 61 21.07 1.47 14.36
C ASP A 61 22.54 1.93 14.38
N GLU A 62 22.85 2.86 15.28
CA GLU A 62 24.17 3.45 15.48
C GLU A 62 25.22 2.43 15.96
N TYR A 63 24.77 1.32 16.54
CA TYR A 63 25.62 0.23 17.03
C TYR A 63 25.76 -0.91 15.99
N GLY A 64 25.12 -0.77 14.83
CA GLY A 64 25.16 -1.73 13.74
C GLY A 64 24.17 -2.90 13.90
N SER A 65 23.23 -2.82 14.84
CA SER A 65 22.19 -3.85 14.99
C SER A 65 21.18 -3.71 13.87
N LEU A 66 20.76 -4.85 13.30
CA LEU A 66 19.70 -4.88 12.29
C LEU A 66 18.36 -4.52 12.94
N GLN A 67 17.71 -3.50 12.39
CA GLN A 67 16.40 -3.03 12.85
C GLN A 67 15.29 -3.58 11.96
N VAL A 68 15.35 -3.32 10.64
CA VAL A 68 14.27 -3.67 9.71
C VAL A 68 14.77 -3.87 8.28
N LEU A 69 14.02 -4.60 7.46
CA LEU A 69 14.18 -4.68 6.01
C LEU A 69 13.17 -3.70 5.38
N ILE A 70 13.63 -2.88 4.45
CA ILE A 70 12.75 -2.00 3.67
C ILE A 70 12.93 -2.25 2.18
N THR A 71 11.87 -2.05 1.42
CA THR A 71 11.83 -2.21 -0.03
C THR A 71 11.50 -0.90 -0.74
N LEU A 72 11.69 -0.84 -2.06
CA LEU A 72 11.30 0.33 -2.85
C LEU A 72 9.77 0.45 -2.88
N GLU A 73 9.09 -0.69 -2.90
CA GLU A 73 7.64 -0.85 -2.91
C GLU A 73 7.03 -0.20 -1.66
N ASP A 74 7.57 -0.45 -0.47
CA ASP A 74 7.12 0.16 0.78
C ASP A 74 7.19 1.70 0.72
N ILE A 75 8.27 2.24 0.13
CA ILE A 75 8.43 3.70 0.00
C ILE A 75 7.42 4.27 -1.00
N LEU A 76 7.14 3.55 -2.08
CA LEU A 76 6.15 3.99 -3.06
C LEU A 76 4.73 3.92 -2.50
N GLU A 77 4.42 2.90 -1.69
CA GLU A 77 3.12 2.76 -1.02
C GLU A 77 2.83 3.92 -0.07
N GLU A 78 3.82 4.41 0.67
CA GLU A 78 3.64 5.59 1.53
C GLU A 78 3.32 6.87 0.73
N ILE A 79 3.72 6.93 -0.55
CA ILE A 79 3.44 8.09 -1.44
C ILE A 79 2.12 7.90 -2.20
N VAL A 80 1.87 6.69 -2.71
CA VAL A 80 0.81 6.39 -3.69
C VAL A 80 -0.43 5.77 -3.04
N GLY A 81 -0.30 5.20 -1.83
CA GLY A 81 -1.27 4.27 -1.25
C GLY A 81 -1.12 2.85 -1.82
N GLU A 82 -2.06 1.95 -1.50
CA GLU A 82 -2.04 0.57 -2.03
C GLU A 82 -2.00 0.58 -3.57
N ILE A 83 -0.90 0.06 -4.13
CA ILE A 83 -0.73 -0.09 -5.57
C ILE A 83 -1.49 -1.36 -5.99
N ASN A 84 -2.78 -1.21 -6.23
CA ASN A 84 -3.61 -2.25 -6.83
C ASN A 84 -3.34 -2.30 -8.34
N ASP A 85 -2.90 -3.45 -8.85
CA ASP A 85 -2.75 -3.70 -10.30
C ASP A 85 -4.13 -3.72 -10.99
N GLU A 86 -4.17 -3.53 -12.31
CA GLU A 86 -5.39 -3.64 -13.13
C GLU A 86 -6.04 -5.04 -13.03
N PHE A 87 -5.25 -6.03 -12.59
CA PHE A 87 -5.67 -7.42 -12.34
C PHE A 87 -5.90 -7.74 -10.86
N ASP A 88 -5.59 -6.82 -9.94
CA ASP A 88 -5.95 -6.95 -8.55
C ASP A 88 -7.44 -6.63 -8.41
N VAL A 89 -8.24 -7.63 -8.77
CA VAL A 89 -9.63 -7.72 -8.34
C VAL A 89 -9.58 -8.03 -6.85
N VAL A 90 -9.22 -7.04 -6.03
CA VAL A 90 -9.75 -6.99 -4.68
C VAL A 90 -11.26 -7.05 -4.89
N ASP A 91 -11.90 -8.06 -4.29
CA ASP A 91 -13.29 -8.46 -4.45
C ASP A 91 -14.27 -7.42 -3.85
N VAL A 92 -13.99 -6.13 -4.08
CA VAL A 92 -14.68 -4.96 -3.52
C VAL A 92 -16.08 -4.85 -4.10
N THR A 93 -16.28 -5.29 -5.35
CA THR A 93 -17.59 -5.33 -6.01
C THR A 93 -18.57 -6.28 -5.32
N HIS A 94 -18.11 -7.31 -4.59
CA HIS A 94 -18.97 -8.16 -3.77
C HIS A 94 -19.19 -7.65 -2.33
N ALA A 95 -18.35 -6.73 -1.83
CA ALA A 95 -18.45 -6.20 -0.48
C ALA A 95 -19.43 -5.01 -0.34
N LEU A 96 -19.57 -4.19 -1.38
CA LEU A 96 -20.43 -3.01 -1.35
C LEU A 96 -21.89 -3.36 -1.61
N LYS A 97 -22.65 -3.53 -0.52
CA LYS A 97 -24.11 -3.67 -0.60
C LYS A 97 -24.77 -2.31 -0.72
N GLN A 98 -25.48 -2.11 -1.83
CA GLN A 98 -26.39 -0.98 -1.98
C GLN A 98 -27.66 -1.22 -1.14
N ALA A 99 -28.07 -0.22 -0.38
CA ALA A 99 -29.34 -0.21 0.33
C ALA A 99 -30.49 0.22 -0.60
N ASP A 100 -31.72 -0.07 -0.19
CA ASP A 100 -32.93 0.22 -0.98
C ASP A 100 -33.12 1.72 -1.29
N ASP A 101 -32.54 2.60 -0.48
CA ASP A 101 -32.55 4.05 -0.68
C ASP A 101 -31.44 4.56 -1.62
N GLY A 102 -30.73 3.65 -2.29
CA GLY A 102 -29.65 3.94 -3.22
C GLY A 102 -28.31 4.29 -2.56
N SER A 103 -28.22 4.22 -1.22
CA SER A 103 -26.99 4.49 -0.48
C SER A 103 -26.09 3.25 -0.37
N PHE A 104 -24.81 3.50 -0.14
CA PHE A 104 -23.81 2.47 0.16
C PHE A 104 -23.31 2.65 1.59
N LEU A 105 -23.19 1.55 2.32
CA LEU A 105 -22.48 1.53 3.60
C LEU A 105 -21.04 1.10 3.34
N VAL A 106 -20.09 1.99 3.61
CA VAL A 106 -18.67 1.81 3.30
C VAL A 106 -17.82 1.84 4.56
N GLU A 107 -16.73 1.06 4.56
CA GLU A 107 -15.70 1.18 5.59
C GLU A 107 -14.93 2.49 5.40
N GLY A 108 -14.58 3.16 6.49
CA GLY A 108 -13.85 4.42 6.41
C GLY A 108 -12.45 4.30 5.80
N THR A 109 -11.84 3.12 5.90
CA THR A 109 -10.54 2.75 5.32
C THR A 109 -10.60 2.46 3.84
N MET A 110 -11.80 2.27 3.26
CA MET A 110 -11.94 2.02 1.83
C MET A 110 -11.33 3.16 1.02
N THR A 111 -10.55 2.82 -0.01
CA THR A 111 -9.96 3.85 -0.88
C THR A 111 -11.03 4.50 -1.74
N ILE A 112 -10.85 5.77 -2.06
CA ILE A 112 -11.78 6.51 -2.94
C ILE A 112 -11.78 5.90 -4.34
N ARG A 113 -10.63 5.42 -4.82
CA ARG A 113 -10.51 4.73 -6.10
C ARG A 113 -11.33 3.44 -6.16
N ASP A 114 -11.30 2.64 -5.09
CA ASP A 114 -12.08 1.40 -5.03
C ASP A 114 -13.58 1.69 -4.98
N LEU A 115 -13.97 2.72 -4.23
CA LEU A 115 -15.36 3.19 -4.22
C LEU A 115 -15.79 3.63 -5.62
N ASN A 116 -15.02 4.50 -6.27
CA ASN A 116 -15.27 4.96 -7.64
C ASN A 116 -15.38 3.80 -8.63
N ARG A 117 -14.47 2.81 -8.57
CA ARG A 117 -14.47 1.62 -9.44
C ARG A 117 -15.70 0.74 -9.22
N ALA A 118 -16.14 0.58 -7.98
CA ALA A 118 -17.27 -0.27 -7.64
C ALA A 118 -18.64 0.37 -7.96
N THR A 119 -18.74 1.70 -7.92
CA THR A 119 -20.02 2.41 -8.09
C THR A 119 -20.11 3.24 -9.37
N ASP A 120 -19.06 3.25 -10.19
CA ASP A 120 -18.90 4.14 -11.37
C ASP A 120 -19.05 5.62 -10.98
N TRP A 121 -18.41 6.02 -9.87
CA TRP A 121 -18.41 7.39 -9.36
C TRP A 121 -17.08 8.09 -9.67
N ALA A 122 -17.06 9.40 -9.47
CA ALA A 122 -15.91 10.27 -9.69
C ALA A 122 -15.67 11.20 -8.49
N LEU A 123 -15.56 10.61 -7.29
CA LEU A 123 -15.11 11.35 -6.10
C LEU A 123 -13.62 11.71 -6.25
N PRO A 124 -13.20 12.89 -5.77
CA PRO A 124 -11.80 13.32 -5.85
C PRO A 124 -10.91 12.50 -4.88
N ASP A 125 -9.72 12.14 -5.34
CA ASP A 125 -8.72 11.33 -4.64
C ASP A 125 -7.33 12.00 -4.58
N ASP A 126 -7.28 13.32 -4.78
CA ASP A 126 -6.07 14.15 -4.80
C ASP A 126 -5.60 14.55 -3.39
N GLU A 127 -6.52 15.00 -2.53
CA GLU A 127 -6.20 15.47 -1.17
C GLU A 127 -6.38 14.38 -0.10
N ALA A 128 -7.05 13.28 -0.44
CA ALA A 128 -7.30 12.17 0.47
C ALA A 128 -7.37 10.84 -0.27
N ASN A 129 -6.85 9.78 0.36
CA ASN A 129 -6.83 8.44 -0.24
C ASN A 129 -8.07 7.60 0.12
N THR A 130 -8.68 7.85 1.28
CA THR A 130 -9.78 7.03 1.84
C THR A 130 -11.06 7.83 2.01
N VAL A 131 -12.22 7.14 2.06
CA VAL A 131 -13.52 7.82 2.26
C VAL A 131 -13.56 8.59 3.59
N ALA A 132 -12.99 8.03 4.66
CA ALA A 132 -12.88 8.75 5.94
C ALA A 132 -11.96 9.97 5.82
N GLY A 133 -10.83 9.83 5.12
CA GLY A 133 -9.91 10.92 4.85
C GLY A 133 -10.59 12.07 4.12
N LEU A 134 -11.35 11.77 3.06
CA LEU A 134 -12.11 12.77 2.29
C LEU A 134 -13.10 13.53 3.18
N VAL A 135 -13.88 12.82 4.00
CA VAL A 135 -14.85 13.46 4.89
C VAL A 135 -14.17 14.35 5.93
N ILE A 136 -13.06 13.91 6.52
CA ILE A 136 -12.31 14.70 7.51
C ILE A 136 -11.68 15.94 6.84
N HIS A 137 -11.12 15.77 5.64
CA HIS A 137 -10.55 16.84 4.85
C HIS A 137 -11.61 17.90 4.52
N GLU A 138 -12.75 17.51 3.95
CA GLU A 138 -13.81 18.46 3.60
C GLU A 138 -14.49 19.07 4.83
N ALA A 139 -14.66 18.30 5.91
CA ALA A 139 -15.25 18.80 7.15
C ALA A 139 -14.28 19.69 7.96
N GLN A 140 -12.97 19.64 7.68
CA GLN A 140 -11.90 20.30 8.44
C GLN A 140 -11.92 19.96 9.94
N MET A 141 -12.53 18.83 10.30
CA MET A 141 -12.65 18.31 11.66
C MET A 141 -12.94 16.81 11.63
N ILE A 142 -12.78 16.13 12.77
CA ILE A 142 -13.25 14.74 12.91
C ILE A 142 -14.72 14.76 13.34
N PRO A 143 -15.67 14.38 12.48
CA PRO A 143 -17.08 14.50 12.82
C PRO A 143 -17.54 13.50 13.89
N ALA A 144 -18.67 13.81 14.50
CA ALA A 144 -19.40 12.92 15.39
C ALA A 144 -20.35 11.99 14.61
N VAL A 145 -20.71 10.87 15.22
CA VAL A 145 -21.71 9.93 14.68
C VAL A 145 -23.05 10.65 14.50
N GLY A 146 -23.71 10.41 13.35
CA GLY A 146 -24.95 11.04 12.93
C GLY A 146 -24.77 12.37 12.19
N GLN A 147 -23.57 12.96 12.18
CA GLN A 147 -23.32 14.14 11.35
C GLN A 147 -23.33 13.78 9.86
N SER A 148 -23.92 14.66 9.05
CA SER A 148 -23.98 14.54 7.59
C SER A 148 -23.30 15.72 6.93
N PHE A 149 -22.59 15.46 5.83
CA PHE A 149 -21.94 16.46 4.99
C PHE A 149 -22.31 16.22 3.53
N SER A 150 -22.38 17.31 2.76
CA SER A 150 -22.67 17.25 1.33
C SER A 150 -21.60 18.01 0.56
N PHE A 151 -20.86 17.30 -0.27
CA PHE A 151 -19.82 17.85 -1.12
C PHE A 151 -19.63 16.93 -2.34
N HIS A 152 -19.06 17.46 -3.42
CA HIS A 152 -18.81 16.71 -4.67
C HIS A 152 -20.05 16.01 -5.29
N GLY A 153 -21.27 16.48 -4.97
CA GLY A 153 -22.52 15.86 -5.45
C GLY A 153 -22.96 14.61 -4.67
N PHE A 154 -22.35 14.36 -3.52
CA PHE A 154 -22.65 13.24 -2.64
C PHE A 154 -23.00 13.71 -1.24
N ARG A 155 -23.76 12.87 -0.53
CA ARG A 155 -24.02 13.02 0.90
C ARG A 155 -23.33 11.90 1.66
N PHE A 156 -22.55 12.30 2.65
CA PHE A 156 -21.83 11.43 3.57
C PHE A 156 -22.46 11.55 4.95
N GLU A 157 -22.75 10.43 5.60
CA GLU A 157 -23.25 10.37 6.96
C GLU A 157 -22.36 9.45 7.81
N VAL A 158 -21.91 9.95 8.97
CA VAL A 158 -21.06 9.17 9.87
C VAL A 158 -21.90 8.18 10.66
N ILE A 159 -21.72 6.88 10.38
CA ILE A 159 -22.47 5.81 11.04
C ILE A 159 -21.74 5.27 12.26
N ALA A 160 -20.42 5.14 12.19
CA ALA A 160 -19.62 4.67 13.31
C ALA A 160 -18.23 5.30 13.34
N ARG A 161 -17.74 5.52 14.55
CA ARG A 161 -16.42 6.08 14.84
C ARG A 161 -15.80 5.32 16.01
N ARG A 162 -14.49 5.09 15.95
CA ARG A 162 -13.67 4.57 17.04
C ARG A 162 -12.56 5.57 17.31
N GLU A 163 -12.54 6.16 18.49
CA GLU A 163 -11.59 7.23 18.87
C GLU A 163 -11.56 8.37 17.85
N ASN A 164 -10.52 8.50 17.03
CA ASN A 164 -10.37 9.53 15.99
C ASN A 164 -10.56 8.99 14.57
N GLN A 165 -10.94 7.72 14.44
CA GLN A 165 -11.12 7.05 13.16
C GLN A 165 -12.61 6.90 12.83
N LEU A 166 -13.04 7.43 11.68
CA LEU A 166 -14.35 7.12 11.11
C LEU A 166 -14.28 5.70 10.56
N THR A 167 -15.09 4.79 11.11
CA THR A 167 -15.01 3.35 10.76
C THR A 167 -16.06 2.94 9.75
N ARG A 168 -17.26 3.57 9.80
CA ARG A 168 -18.32 3.33 8.83
C ARG A 168 -19.01 4.63 8.43
N LEU A 169 -19.22 4.77 7.12
CA LEU A 169 -19.87 5.91 6.49
C LEU A 169 -21.01 5.40 5.62
N LYS A 170 -22.11 6.14 5.59
CA LYS A 170 -23.19 5.95 4.61
C LYS A 170 -23.03 7.02 3.55
N VAL A 171 -22.89 6.60 2.29
CA VAL A 171 -22.64 7.50 1.16
C VAL A 171 -23.75 7.33 0.13
N ARG A 172 -24.29 8.43 -0.37
CA ARG A 172 -25.26 8.40 -1.48
C ARG A 172 -25.06 9.57 -2.41
N ARG A 173 -25.40 9.37 -3.69
CA ARG A 173 -25.51 10.48 -4.65
C ARG A 173 -26.71 11.37 -4.29
N LEU A 174 -26.57 12.67 -4.53
CA LEU A 174 -27.65 13.65 -4.37
C LEU A 174 -28.64 13.60 -5.54
#